data_AF-Q6DDP8-F1
#
_entry.id   AF-Q6DDP8-F1
#
_cell.length_a   1.000
_cell.length_b   1.000
_cell.length_c   1.000
_cell.angle_alpha   90.00
_cell.angle_beta   90.00
_cell.angle_gamma   90.00
#
_symmetry.space_group_name_H-M   'P 1'
#
loop_
_entity.id
_entity.type
_entity.pdbx_description
1 polymer ?
#
loop_
_entity_poly.entity_id
_entity_poly.type
_entity_poly.pdbx_seq_one_letter_code
_entity_poly.pdbx_strand_id
1 'polypeptide(L)'
;MEINESRNKKVKLSGKLRNWGMQRATNVTYQAHHVSRNKRGQVVGARSGFRGCTVWLTGLSGAGKTTVSMALEEYLVCHGIPCYTLDGDNIRHGLSKNLGFSQEDREENIRRIAEVAKLFADAGLVCIASFISPYAKDRNNARQIHEVASLPFYEVFVDAPLYICEQRDVKGLYKKARAGEIKGFTGIDAEYEKPEAPELVLKTDSCDVNDCIQQVVELLQERDIVPVDASYEVKELYVPENKLQLAKSDAETLPTLEINKVDLQWVQVLAEGWATPLNGFMREREYLQCLHFDCLLDGGVINLSVPIVLTATSDDKQRLEGCTAFALVYEGKRVAILRHPEFYEHRKEERCARQWGTTCKDHPYIKMVVERGEWLVGGDLQVLDRIYWNDGLDQYRLTPAELKQRFKDMNAGKIILCYPCLRVL
;
A
#
# COMPACT_ATOMS: atom_id res chain seq x y z
N MET A 1 82.31 -12.84 17.56
CA MET A 1 82.62 -14.18 18.10
C MET A 1 81.31 -14.93 18.03
N GLU A 2 81.05 -15.56 16.89
CA GLU A 2 81.31 -17.01 16.64
C GLU A 2 80.40 -17.88 17.52
N ILE A 3 79.73 -18.96 17.10
CA ILE A 3 79.55 -19.77 15.88
C ILE A 3 78.41 -20.74 16.31
N ASN A 4 77.46 -21.10 15.43
CA ASN A 4 77.24 -22.53 15.11
C ASN A 4 76.16 -22.77 14.05
N GLU A 5 76.61 -23.37 12.95
CA GLU A 5 75.80 -24.13 12.01
C GLU A 5 75.43 -25.51 12.60
N SER A 6 74.25 -26.05 12.29
CA SER A 6 74.12 -27.26 11.45
C SER A 6 72.82 -28.07 11.65
N ARG A 7 72.15 -28.32 10.50
CA ARG A 7 71.45 -29.54 10.03
C ARG A 7 70.45 -30.30 10.94
N ASN A 8 69.17 -30.38 10.53
CA ASN A 8 68.62 -31.54 9.76
C ASN A 8 67.09 -31.50 9.51
N LYS A 9 66.73 -31.70 8.23
CA LYS A 9 65.62 -32.51 7.64
C LYS A 9 64.14 -32.38 8.08
N LYS A 10 63.37 -31.79 7.15
CA LYS A 10 62.05 -32.16 6.58
C LYS A 10 61.14 -33.11 7.38
N VAL A 11 59.90 -32.64 7.63
CA VAL A 11 58.68 -33.41 7.31
C VAL A 11 57.72 -32.50 6.54
N LYS A 12 57.54 -32.80 5.25
CA LYS A 12 56.42 -32.30 4.44
C LYS A 12 55.18 -33.10 4.83
N LEU A 13 54.22 -32.48 5.49
CA LEU A 13 52.83 -32.94 5.46
C LEU A 13 52.09 -32.08 4.44
N SER A 14 51.99 -32.64 3.23
CA SER A 14 51.22 -32.10 2.12
C SER A 14 49.72 -32.21 2.43
N GLY A 15 49.15 -31.15 2.98
CA GLY A 15 47.71 -30.89 2.92
C GLY A 15 47.49 -29.66 2.06
N LYS A 16 47.24 -29.83 0.76
CA LYS A 16 46.70 -28.76 -0.09
C LYS A 16 45.28 -28.46 0.42
N LEU A 17 45.14 -27.50 1.34
CA LEU A 17 43.89 -26.78 1.52
C LEU A 17 43.56 -26.15 0.16
N ARG A 18 42.49 -26.63 -0.49
CA ARG A 18 41.95 -26.02 -1.70
C ARG A 18 41.38 -24.66 -1.32
N ASN A 19 42.24 -23.65 -1.34
CA ASN A 19 41.88 -22.24 -1.32
C ASN A 19 41.11 -21.95 -2.62
N TRP A 20 39.78 -22.01 -2.56
CA TRP A 20 38.96 -21.35 -3.57
C TRP A 20 39.21 -19.85 -3.45
N GLY A 21 39.62 -19.23 -4.55
CA GLY A 21 40.08 -17.85 -4.60
C GLY A 21 39.02 -16.83 -4.20
N MET A 22 38.83 -16.61 -2.90
CA MET A 22 38.34 -15.34 -2.38
C MET A 22 39.44 -14.31 -2.62
N GLN A 23 39.47 -13.72 -3.82
CA GLN A 23 40.13 -12.43 -4.00
C GLN A 23 39.44 -11.45 -3.06
N ARG A 24 40.10 -11.15 -1.94
CA ARG A 24 39.67 -10.11 -1.01
C ARG A 24 40.06 -8.77 -1.61
N ALA A 25 39.10 -7.90 -1.81
CA ALA A 25 39.37 -6.53 -2.24
C ALA A 25 40.10 -5.79 -1.11
N THR A 26 41.42 -5.60 -1.23
CA THR A 26 42.25 -4.98 -0.17
C THR A 26 42.48 -3.48 -0.37
N ASN A 27 42.13 -2.93 -1.54
CA ASN A 27 42.40 -1.54 -1.93
C ASN A 27 41.20 -0.90 -2.65
N VAL A 28 40.00 -0.99 -2.07
CA VAL A 28 38.78 -0.43 -2.66
C VAL A 28 38.30 0.77 -1.86
N THR A 29 38.00 1.87 -2.56
CA THR A 29 37.33 3.05 -2.01
C THR A 29 35.89 3.08 -2.50
N TYR A 30 34.94 3.32 -1.61
CA TYR A 30 33.55 3.47 -2.00
C TYR A 30 33.39 4.76 -2.82
N GLN A 31 32.83 4.64 -4.02
CA GLN A 31 32.53 5.77 -4.90
C GLN A 31 31.08 6.18 -4.68
N ALA A 32 30.88 7.33 -4.01
CA ALA A 32 29.54 7.84 -3.76
C ALA A 32 28.86 8.28 -5.07
N HIS A 33 27.59 7.92 -5.23
CA HIS A 33 26.80 8.40 -6.36
C HIS A 33 26.50 9.90 -6.24
N HIS A 34 26.48 10.61 -7.38
CA HIS A 34 26.18 12.05 -7.43
C HIS A 34 24.67 12.36 -7.42
N VAL A 35 23.81 11.33 -7.46
CA VAL A 35 22.35 11.45 -7.51
C VAL A 35 21.78 10.74 -6.30
N SER A 36 20.97 11.45 -5.51
CA SER A 36 20.30 10.89 -4.33
C SER A 36 19.17 9.95 -4.73
N ARG A 37 18.78 9.05 -3.82
CA ARG A 37 17.62 8.16 -3.97
C ARG A 37 16.33 8.93 -4.25
N ASN A 38 16.10 10.05 -3.58
CA ASN A 38 14.93 10.90 -3.82
C ASN A 38 14.87 11.38 -5.28
N LYS A 39 15.99 11.88 -5.82
CA LYS A 39 16.05 12.36 -7.21
C LYS A 39 15.94 11.20 -8.21
N ARG A 40 16.51 10.03 -7.89
CA ARG A 40 16.35 8.83 -8.72
C ARG A 40 14.89 8.35 -8.73
N GLY A 41 14.23 8.32 -7.58
CA GLY A 41 12.82 7.94 -7.45
C GLY A 41 11.83 8.87 -8.16
N GLN A 42 12.21 10.12 -8.43
CA GLN A 42 11.39 11.05 -9.24
C GLN A 42 11.34 10.67 -10.73
N VAL A 43 12.30 9.89 -11.23
CA VAL A 43 12.40 9.53 -12.65
C VAL A 43 12.20 8.03 -12.92
N VAL A 44 12.11 7.22 -11.86
CA VAL A 44 11.87 5.76 -11.96
C VAL A 44 10.38 5.48 -11.92
N GLY A 45 9.80 5.25 -13.10
CA GLY A 45 8.38 4.94 -13.27
C GLY A 45 7.49 6.18 -13.39
N ALA A 46 6.17 5.96 -13.52
CA ALA A 46 5.19 7.04 -13.65
C ALA A 46 4.77 7.63 -12.28
N ARG A 47 4.92 6.85 -11.20
CA ARG A 47 4.55 7.26 -9.85
C ARG A 47 5.73 7.91 -9.14
N SER A 48 5.57 9.12 -8.62
CA SER A 48 6.60 9.84 -7.88
C SER A 48 6.97 9.16 -6.55
N GLY A 49 8.22 9.29 -6.12
CA GLY A 49 8.71 8.81 -4.82
C GLY A 49 9.65 7.61 -4.95
N PHE A 50 10.67 7.56 -4.09
CA PHE A 50 11.57 6.42 -4.03
C PHE A 50 10.90 5.25 -3.31
N ARG A 51 10.83 4.10 -3.97
CA ARG A 51 10.18 2.87 -3.47
C ARG A 51 11.05 1.63 -3.65
N GLY A 52 12.35 1.83 -3.75
CA GLY A 52 13.30 0.75 -3.96
C GLY A 52 13.36 -0.18 -2.76
N CYS A 53 13.03 -1.44 -2.95
CA CYS A 53 13.00 -2.45 -1.90
C CYS A 53 13.21 -3.87 -2.45
N THR A 54 13.38 -4.84 -1.56
CA THR A 54 13.47 -6.25 -1.93
C THR A 54 12.34 -7.06 -1.29
N VAL A 55 11.55 -7.74 -2.12
CA VAL A 55 10.60 -8.78 -1.71
C VAL A 55 11.30 -10.13 -1.86
N TRP A 56 11.63 -10.75 -0.74
CA TRP A 56 12.40 -11.99 -0.68
C TRP A 56 11.49 -13.18 -0.42
N LEU A 57 11.19 -13.94 -1.48
CA LEU A 57 10.37 -15.15 -1.40
C LEU A 57 11.25 -16.34 -1.01
N THR A 58 10.92 -16.98 0.11
CA THR A 58 11.57 -18.21 0.61
C THR A 58 10.55 -19.33 0.79
N GLY A 59 10.98 -20.58 0.63
CA GLY A 59 10.08 -21.73 0.76
C GLY A 59 10.60 -22.98 0.04
N LEU A 60 9.95 -24.12 0.25
CA LEU A 60 10.28 -25.39 -0.40
C LEU A 60 10.15 -25.32 -1.93
N SER A 61 10.83 -26.21 -2.64
CA SER A 61 10.61 -26.37 -4.09
C SER A 61 9.13 -26.73 -4.35
N GLY A 62 8.48 -26.15 -5.36
CA GLY A 62 7.06 -26.41 -5.61
C GLY A 62 6.07 -25.71 -4.65
N ALA A 63 6.54 -24.93 -3.66
CA ALA A 63 5.67 -24.19 -2.75
C ALA A 63 4.91 -23.02 -3.43
N GLY A 64 5.35 -22.55 -4.60
CA GLY A 64 4.66 -21.49 -5.37
C GLY A 64 5.42 -20.18 -5.56
N LYS A 65 6.69 -20.08 -5.11
CA LYS A 65 7.51 -18.86 -5.22
C LYS A 65 7.53 -18.25 -6.62
N THR A 66 7.85 -19.04 -7.66
CA THR A 66 7.90 -18.55 -9.05
C THR A 66 6.53 -18.08 -9.53
N THR A 67 5.44 -18.75 -9.13
CA THR A 67 4.07 -18.31 -9.48
C THR A 67 3.75 -16.97 -8.85
N VAL A 68 4.05 -16.80 -7.55
CA VAL A 68 3.84 -15.54 -6.82
C VAL A 68 4.73 -14.43 -7.38
N SER A 69 6.00 -14.69 -7.68
CA SER A 69 6.90 -13.66 -8.19
C SER A 69 6.46 -13.12 -9.55
N MET A 70 6.04 -14.01 -10.46
CA MET A 70 5.61 -13.61 -11.80
C MET A 70 4.28 -12.83 -11.77
N ALA A 71 3.31 -13.28 -10.97
CA ALA A 71 2.05 -12.57 -10.82
C ALA A 71 2.21 -11.23 -10.08
N LEU A 72 3.14 -11.14 -9.11
CA LEU A 72 3.47 -9.87 -8.46
C LEU A 72 4.18 -8.91 -9.42
N GLU A 73 5.11 -9.41 -10.24
CA GLU A 73 5.77 -8.62 -11.28
C GLU A 73 4.74 -8.06 -12.28
N GLU A 74 3.82 -8.89 -12.76
CA GLU A 74 2.72 -8.46 -13.62
C GLU A 74 1.87 -7.38 -12.96
N TYR A 75 1.46 -7.58 -11.69
CA TYR A 75 0.69 -6.59 -10.94
C TYR A 75 1.42 -5.25 -10.86
N LEU A 76 2.68 -5.24 -10.44
CA LEU A 76 3.45 -4.00 -10.25
C LEU A 76 3.64 -3.25 -11.57
N VAL A 77 3.94 -3.96 -12.66
CA VAL A 77 4.07 -3.37 -14.00
C VAL A 77 2.75 -2.77 -14.47
N CYS A 78 1.62 -3.49 -14.30
CA CYS A 78 0.29 -2.98 -14.64
C CYS A 78 -0.09 -1.72 -13.85
N HIS A 79 0.43 -1.55 -12.63
CA HIS A 79 0.20 -0.35 -11.80
C HIS A 79 1.28 0.73 -11.96
N GLY A 80 2.17 0.61 -12.95
CA GLY A 80 3.18 1.62 -13.28
C GLY A 80 4.36 1.68 -12.30
N ILE A 81 4.61 0.59 -11.57
CA ILE A 81 5.71 0.43 -10.61
C ILE A 81 6.81 -0.44 -11.24
N PRO A 82 7.99 0.13 -11.55
CA PRO A 82 9.10 -0.65 -12.07
C PRO A 82 9.61 -1.69 -11.07
N CYS A 83 9.68 -2.94 -11.51
CA CYS A 83 10.17 -4.06 -10.72
C CYS A 83 11.04 -4.99 -11.57
N TYR A 84 11.74 -5.91 -10.91
CA TYR A 84 12.54 -6.93 -11.60
C TYR A 84 12.67 -8.19 -10.76
N THR A 85 12.40 -9.35 -11.37
CA THR A 85 12.49 -10.65 -10.71
C THR A 85 13.86 -11.31 -10.87
N LEU A 86 14.51 -11.62 -9.75
CA LEU A 86 15.68 -12.51 -9.68
C LEU A 86 15.18 -13.91 -9.32
N ASP A 87 15.13 -14.82 -10.31
CA ASP A 87 14.75 -16.21 -10.08
C ASP A 87 15.97 -17.16 -10.07
N GLY A 88 15.85 -18.21 -9.25
CA GLY A 88 16.77 -19.34 -9.13
C GLY A 88 17.32 -19.87 -10.44
N ASP A 89 16.43 -20.09 -11.42
CA ASP A 89 16.81 -20.68 -12.69
C ASP A 89 17.60 -19.67 -13.54
N ASN A 90 17.11 -18.42 -13.62
CA ASN A 90 17.72 -17.36 -14.44
C ASN A 90 19.12 -16.97 -13.97
N ILE A 91 19.31 -16.77 -12.67
CA ILE A 91 20.60 -16.37 -12.10
C ILE A 91 21.66 -17.47 -12.25
N ARG A 92 21.25 -18.75 -12.22
CA ARG A 92 22.15 -19.90 -12.39
C ARG A 92 22.67 -20.07 -13.83
N HIS A 93 22.01 -19.50 -14.84
CA HIS A 93 22.57 -19.48 -16.20
C HIS A 93 23.63 -18.38 -16.40
N GLY A 94 23.63 -17.34 -15.55
CA GLY A 94 24.50 -16.17 -15.69
C GLY A 94 25.48 -16.00 -14.52
N LEU A 95 25.11 -15.14 -13.57
CA LEU A 95 25.96 -14.70 -12.44
C LEU A 95 26.44 -15.86 -11.55
N SER A 96 25.60 -16.88 -11.39
CA SER A 96 25.88 -18.03 -10.52
C SER A 96 26.19 -19.31 -11.28
N LYS A 97 26.52 -19.24 -12.58
CA LYS A 97 26.80 -20.43 -13.41
C LYS A 97 28.01 -21.26 -12.98
N ASN A 98 28.90 -20.65 -12.19
CA ASN A 98 30.11 -21.29 -11.68
C ASN A 98 29.91 -21.94 -10.30
N LEU A 99 28.71 -21.87 -9.72
CA LEU A 99 28.38 -22.42 -8.41
C LEU A 99 27.59 -23.73 -8.58
N GLY A 100 28.00 -24.77 -7.86
CA GLY A 100 27.31 -26.05 -7.82
C GLY A 100 26.14 -26.07 -6.84
N PHE A 101 26.02 -27.19 -6.11
CA PHE A 101 24.96 -27.46 -5.14
C PHE A 101 25.51 -27.86 -3.76
N SER A 102 26.81 -27.70 -3.50
CA SER A 102 27.39 -27.85 -2.17
C SER A 102 26.81 -26.79 -1.21
N GLN A 103 26.96 -26.98 0.10
CA GLN A 103 26.49 -26.00 1.08
C GLN A 103 27.18 -24.64 0.90
N GLU A 104 28.50 -24.63 0.68
CA GLU A 104 29.31 -23.43 0.43
C GLU A 104 28.87 -22.70 -0.85
N ASP A 105 28.59 -23.45 -1.93
CA ASP A 105 28.10 -22.87 -3.19
C ASP A 105 26.69 -22.28 -3.04
N ARG A 106 25.85 -22.88 -2.18
CA ARG A 106 24.51 -22.34 -1.88
C ARG A 106 24.59 -21.05 -1.07
N GLU A 107 25.45 -20.99 -0.05
CA GLU A 107 25.71 -19.79 0.75
C GLU A 107 26.21 -18.65 -0.13
N GLU A 108 27.22 -18.90 -0.97
CA GLU A 108 27.74 -17.88 -1.90
C GLU A 108 26.71 -17.47 -2.96
N ASN A 109 25.87 -18.40 -3.43
CA ASN A 109 24.79 -18.08 -4.35
C ASN A 109 23.80 -17.09 -3.71
N ILE A 110 23.32 -17.38 -2.50
CA ILE A 110 22.40 -16.48 -1.78
C ILE A 110 23.06 -15.14 -1.47
N ARG A 111 24.35 -15.12 -1.06
CA ARG A 111 25.10 -13.89 -0.83
C ARG A 111 25.17 -13.01 -2.09
N ARG A 112 25.49 -13.59 -3.25
CA ARG A 112 25.51 -12.85 -4.53
C ARG A 112 24.16 -12.26 -4.88
N ILE A 113 23.10 -13.05 -4.73
CA ILE A 113 21.73 -12.62 -5.00
C ILE A 113 21.34 -11.46 -4.09
N ALA A 114 21.66 -11.54 -2.79
CA ALA A 114 21.35 -10.48 -1.84
C ALA A 114 22.03 -9.15 -2.22
N GLU A 115 23.29 -9.18 -2.64
CA GLU A 115 24.00 -7.99 -3.12
C GLU A 115 23.39 -7.43 -4.41
N VAL A 116 22.99 -8.30 -5.35
CA VAL A 116 22.32 -7.84 -6.58
C VAL A 116 20.94 -7.26 -6.28
N ALA A 117 20.15 -7.90 -5.40
CA ALA A 117 18.84 -7.40 -5.00
C ALA A 117 18.95 -6.02 -4.34
N LYS A 118 19.95 -5.82 -3.49
CA LYS A 118 20.28 -4.51 -2.91
C LYS A 118 20.56 -3.47 -3.99
N LEU A 119 21.31 -3.82 -5.04
CA LEU A 119 21.60 -2.89 -6.14
C LEU A 119 20.33 -2.49 -6.93
N PHE A 120 19.42 -3.43 -7.16
CA PHE A 120 18.12 -3.13 -7.78
C PHE A 120 17.24 -2.24 -6.88
N ALA A 121 17.18 -2.55 -5.58
CA ALA A 121 16.49 -1.74 -4.60
C ALA A 121 17.11 -0.33 -4.51
N ASP A 122 18.44 -0.19 -4.43
CA ASP A 122 19.12 1.12 -4.45
C ASP A 122 18.86 1.89 -5.75
N ALA A 123 18.65 1.17 -6.85
CA ALA A 123 18.27 1.76 -8.12
C ALA A 123 16.81 2.27 -8.18
N GLY A 124 16.00 1.99 -7.16
CA GLY A 124 14.62 2.45 -7.05
C GLY A 124 13.57 1.46 -7.56
N LEU A 125 13.97 0.23 -7.91
CA LEU A 125 13.05 -0.81 -8.35
C LEU A 125 12.57 -1.66 -7.18
N VAL A 126 11.40 -2.26 -7.31
CA VAL A 126 10.98 -3.38 -6.46
C VAL A 126 11.68 -4.65 -6.97
N CYS A 127 12.69 -5.13 -6.26
CA CYS A 127 13.37 -6.37 -6.60
C CYS A 127 12.64 -7.57 -5.99
N ILE A 128 12.24 -8.54 -6.80
CA ILE A 128 11.58 -9.76 -6.33
C ILE A 128 12.57 -10.91 -6.42
N ALA A 129 12.99 -11.46 -5.27
CA ALA A 129 13.93 -12.58 -5.22
C ALA A 129 13.18 -13.90 -4.96
N SER A 130 13.20 -14.82 -5.94
CA SER A 130 12.53 -16.13 -5.87
C SER A 130 13.56 -17.26 -5.72
N PHE A 131 13.88 -17.62 -4.47
CA PHE A 131 14.88 -18.66 -4.17
C PHE A 131 14.45 -19.54 -3.00
N ILE A 132 14.92 -20.80 -2.97
CA ILE A 132 14.63 -21.69 -1.83
C ILE A 132 15.18 -21.08 -0.53
N SER A 133 16.40 -20.52 -0.56
CA SER A 133 17.06 -19.86 0.59
C SER A 133 16.81 -20.58 1.94
N PRO A 134 17.23 -21.85 2.07
CA PRO A 134 16.74 -22.74 3.13
C PRO A 134 17.25 -22.40 4.53
N TYR A 135 18.39 -21.73 4.66
CA TYR A 135 19.03 -21.46 5.94
C TYR A 135 18.71 -20.05 6.43
N ALA A 136 18.31 -19.93 7.69
CA ALA A 136 17.99 -18.67 8.34
C ALA A 136 19.19 -17.73 8.37
N LYS A 137 20.40 -18.25 8.58
CA LYS A 137 21.65 -17.46 8.53
C LYS A 137 21.78 -16.68 7.23
N ASP A 138 21.51 -17.31 6.10
CA ASP A 138 21.68 -16.71 4.77
C ASP A 138 20.61 -15.63 4.51
N ARG A 139 19.37 -15.89 4.92
CA ARG A 139 18.27 -14.92 4.82
C ARG A 139 18.49 -13.72 5.72
N ASN A 140 18.96 -13.94 6.95
CA ASN A 140 19.32 -12.88 7.90
C ASN A 140 20.48 -12.02 7.38
N ASN A 141 21.49 -12.64 6.75
CA ASN A 141 22.56 -11.89 6.11
C ASN A 141 22.01 -11.04 4.94
N ALA A 142 21.13 -11.60 4.11
CA ALA A 142 20.48 -10.85 3.03
C ALA A 142 19.69 -9.64 3.57
N ARG A 143 18.94 -9.82 4.66
CA ARG A 143 18.23 -8.75 5.37
C ARG A 143 19.19 -7.68 5.88
N GLN A 144 20.25 -8.05 6.58
CA GLN A 144 21.26 -7.13 7.11
C GLN A 144 21.93 -6.29 6.00
N ILE A 145 22.23 -6.89 4.85
CA ILE A 145 22.80 -6.19 3.68
C ILE A 145 21.90 -5.02 3.22
N HIS A 146 20.57 -5.19 3.30
CA HIS A 146 19.60 -4.16 2.92
C HIS A 146 19.39 -3.13 4.04
N GLU A 147 19.26 -3.57 5.28
CA GLU A 147 19.04 -2.70 6.45
C GLU A 147 20.21 -1.73 6.67
N VAL A 148 21.45 -2.20 6.56
CA VAL A 148 22.66 -1.36 6.65
C VAL A 148 22.67 -0.28 5.55
N ALA A 149 22.05 -0.57 4.41
CA ALA A 149 21.91 0.38 3.31
C ALA A 149 20.63 1.22 3.40
N SER A 150 19.86 1.14 4.49
CA SER A 150 18.55 1.78 4.64
C SER A 150 17.60 1.46 3.48
N LEU A 151 17.55 0.20 3.05
CA LEU A 151 16.64 -0.30 2.03
C LEU A 151 15.65 -1.28 2.68
N PRO A 152 14.33 -1.14 2.43
CA PRO A 152 13.35 -2.08 2.94
C PRO A 152 13.56 -3.49 2.39
N PHE A 153 13.41 -4.48 3.27
CA PHE A 153 13.52 -5.90 2.96
C PHE A 153 12.31 -6.63 3.56
N TYR A 154 11.59 -7.37 2.72
CA TYR A 154 10.37 -8.08 3.10
C TYR A 154 10.58 -9.57 2.86
N GLU A 155 10.80 -10.34 3.93
CA GLU A 155 10.87 -11.79 3.88
C GLU A 155 9.45 -12.36 3.84
N VAL A 156 9.09 -12.91 2.69
CA VAL A 156 7.78 -13.52 2.44
C VAL A 156 7.97 -15.03 2.42
N PHE A 157 7.44 -15.70 3.44
CA PHE A 157 7.49 -17.14 3.57
C PHE A 157 6.37 -17.79 2.76
N VAL A 158 6.72 -18.43 1.65
CA VAL A 158 5.81 -19.22 0.82
C VAL A 158 5.71 -20.62 1.42
N ASP A 159 4.75 -20.79 2.32
CA ASP A 159 4.58 -21.98 3.13
C ASP A 159 3.55 -22.91 2.49
N ALA A 160 4.04 -24.08 2.07
CA ALA A 160 3.22 -25.22 1.71
C ALA A 160 3.83 -26.47 2.35
N PRO A 161 3.02 -27.37 2.92
CA PRO A 161 3.52 -28.62 3.47
C PRO A 161 4.34 -29.41 2.44
N LEU A 162 5.41 -30.09 2.90
CA LEU A 162 6.29 -30.87 2.04
C LEU A 162 5.52 -31.88 1.16
N TYR A 163 4.53 -32.56 1.73
CA TYR A 163 3.74 -33.55 0.98
C TYR A 163 2.94 -32.92 -0.17
N ILE A 164 2.46 -31.67 -0.02
CA ILE A 164 1.79 -30.92 -1.10
C ILE A 164 2.81 -30.53 -2.17
N CYS A 165 4.01 -30.08 -1.77
CA CYS A 165 5.10 -29.77 -2.69
C CYS A 165 5.55 -31.01 -3.49
N GLU A 166 5.66 -32.18 -2.84
CA GLU A 166 5.94 -33.48 -3.47
C GLU A 166 4.80 -33.92 -4.40
N GLN A 167 3.54 -33.67 -4.04
CA GLN A 167 2.39 -33.97 -4.90
C GLN A 167 2.38 -33.11 -6.16
N ARG A 168 2.74 -31.83 -6.04
CA ARG A 168 2.80 -30.89 -7.17
C ARG A 168 3.93 -31.24 -8.15
N ASP A 169 5.10 -31.62 -7.63
CA ASP A 169 6.34 -31.97 -8.35
C ASP A 169 6.51 -31.33 -9.74
N VAL A 170 6.34 -30.01 -9.80
CA VAL A 170 6.18 -29.24 -11.05
C VAL A 170 7.33 -29.46 -12.04
N LYS A 171 8.54 -29.71 -11.51
CA LYS A 171 9.78 -29.91 -12.28
C LYS A 171 10.28 -31.36 -12.29
N GLY A 172 9.54 -32.31 -11.70
CA GLY A 172 9.97 -33.70 -11.55
C GLY A 172 11.18 -33.89 -10.62
N LEU A 173 11.48 -32.90 -9.76
CA LEU A 173 12.68 -32.89 -8.92
C LEU A 173 12.51 -33.75 -7.67
N TYR A 174 11.29 -33.84 -7.11
CA TYR A 174 11.03 -34.66 -5.94
C TYR A 174 11.14 -36.16 -6.28
N LYS A 175 10.61 -36.59 -7.44
CA LYS A 175 10.80 -37.96 -7.93
C LYS A 175 12.27 -38.33 -8.10
N LYS A 176 13.06 -37.43 -8.70
CA LYS A 176 14.51 -37.64 -8.88
C LYS A 176 15.30 -37.66 -7.57
N ALA A 177 14.93 -36.81 -6.61
CA ALA A 177 15.51 -36.82 -5.28
C ALA A 177 15.21 -38.13 -4.54
N ARG A 178 13.96 -38.60 -4.56
CA ARG A 178 13.56 -39.90 -3.98
C ARG A 178 14.25 -41.10 -4.63
N ALA A 179 14.57 -41.01 -5.93
CA ALA A 179 15.35 -42.00 -6.65
C ALA A 179 16.87 -41.94 -6.37
N GLY A 180 17.34 -40.96 -5.59
CA GLY A 180 18.75 -40.77 -5.27
C GLY A 180 19.59 -40.13 -6.39
N GLU A 181 18.94 -39.65 -7.47
CA GLU A 181 19.61 -38.98 -8.60
C GLU A 181 20.06 -37.56 -8.24
N ILE A 182 19.34 -36.90 -7.33
CA ILE A 182 19.65 -35.55 -6.82
C ILE A 182 19.94 -35.65 -5.32
N LYS A 183 21.19 -35.40 -4.93
CA LYS A 183 21.60 -35.41 -3.52
C LYS A 183 21.46 -34.03 -2.88
N GLY A 184 21.13 -34.00 -1.59
CA GLY A 184 21.05 -32.76 -0.79
C GLY A 184 19.86 -31.89 -1.18
N PHE A 185 18.77 -32.49 -1.65
CA PHE A 185 17.58 -31.75 -2.02
C PHE A 185 16.84 -31.26 -0.77
N THR A 186 16.58 -29.95 -0.70
CA THR A 186 15.93 -29.32 0.46
C THR A 186 14.52 -29.89 0.68
N GLY A 187 14.25 -30.32 1.92
CA GLY A 187 13.02 -30.99 2.33
C GLY A 187 13.08 -32.53 2.25
N ILE A 188 14.11 -33.12 1.63
CA ILE A 188 14.30 -34.58 1.55
C ILE A 188 15.61 -34.97 2.25
N ASP A 189 16.75 -34.57 1.69
CA ASP A 189 18.09 -34.91 2.19
C ASP A 189 18.82 -33.71 2.83
N ALA A 190 18.23 -32.51 2.74
CA ALA A 190 18.74 -31.29 3.36
C ALA A 190 17.60 -30.54 4.06
N GLU A 191 17.89 -29.88 5.17
CA GLU A 191 16.88 -29.21 5.97
C GLU A 191 16.38 -27.89 5.34
N TYR A 192 15.18 -27.48 5.73
CA TYR A 192 14.62 -26.17 5.48
C TYR A 192 14.27 -25.52 6.82
N GLU A 193 14.97 -24.46 7.17
CA GLU A 193 14.75 -23.70 8.41
C GLU A 193 13.65 -22.69 8.16
N LYS A 194 12.47 -22.91 8.74
CA LYS A 194 11.33 -21.98 8.60
C LYS A 194 11.68 -20.59 9.16
N PRO A 195 11.30 -19.50 8.49
CA PRO A 195 11.46 -18.15 9.04
C PRO A 195 10.72 -18.00 10.38
N GLU A 196 11.39 -17.46 11.39
CA GLU A 196 10.79 -17.22 12.72
C GLU A 196 9.95 -15.94 12.75
N ALA A 197 10.38 -14.91 12.03
CA ALA A 197 9.72 -13.61 11.96
C ALA A 197 9.68 -13.06 10.53
N PRO A 198 9.03 -13.75 9.58
CA PRO A 198 8.80 -13.21 8.24
C PRO A 198 7.82 -12.04 8.31
N GLU A 199 7.95 -11.06 7.40
CA GLU A 199 6.96 -9.98 7.27
C GLU A 199 5.60 -10.49 6.80
N LEU A 200 5.57 -11.60 6.05
CA LEU A 200 4.34 -12.22 5.58
C LEU A 200 4.50 -13.74 5.41
N VAL A 201 3.44 -14.49 5.69
CA VAL A 201 3.36 -15.94 5.43
C VAL A 201 2.23 -16.21 4.44
N LEU A 202 2.57 -16.80 3.30
CA LEU A 202 1.61 -17.21 2.27
C LEU A 202 1.34 -18.71 2.38
N LYS A 203 0.11 -19.08 2.77
CA LYS A 203 -0.35 -20.47 2.88
C LYS A 203 -0.90 -20.96 1.55
N THR A 204 -0.01 -21.40 0.64
CA THR A 204 -0.41 -21.69 -0.75
C THR A 204 -1.16 -23.01 -0.93
N ASP A 205 -1.39 -23.76 0.14
CA ASP A 205 -2.29 -24.92 0.19
C ASP A 205 -3.74 -24.54 0.53
N SER A 206 -3.96 -23.35 1.09
CA SER A 206 -5.29 -22.83 1.45
C SER A 206 -5.72 -21.56 0.72
N CYS A 207 -4.78 -20.86 0.09
CA CYS A 207 -5.00 -19.62 -0.65
C CYS A 207 -4.74 -19.82 -2.14
N ASP A 208 -5.52 -19.14 -2.98
CA ASP A 208 -5.23 -19.10 -4.41
C ASP A 208 -4.12 -18.07 -4.73
N VAL A 209 -3.79 -17.93 -6.02
CA VAL A 209 -2.74 -16.99 -6.45
C VAL A 209 -3.16 -15.54 -6.19
N ASN A 210 -4.43 -15.18 -6.42
CA ASN A 210 -4.92 -13.82 -6.23
C ASN A 210 -4.88 -13.42 -4.76
N ASP A 211 -5.30 -14.32 -3.86
CA ASP A 211 -5.21 -14.14 -2.41
C ASP A 211 -3.76 -13.89 -1.97
N CYS A 212 -2.80 -14.62 -2.56
CA CYS A 212 -1.38 -14.44 -2.27
C CYS A 212 -0.87 -13.07 -2.74
N ILE A 213 -1.27 -12.65 -3.94
CA ILE A 213 -0.87 -11.34 -4.48
C ILE A 213 -1.48 -10.21 -3.68
N GLN A 214 -2.76 -10.31 -3.31
CA GLN A 214 -3.43 -9.32 -2.49
C GLN A 214 -2.71 -9.12 -1.16
N GLN A 215 -2.38 -10.19 -0.44
CA GLN A 215 -1.64 -10.09 0.82
C GLN A 215 -0.26 -9.42 0.67
N VAL A 216 0.48 -9.72 -0.41
CA VAL A 216 1.78 -9.07 -0.65
C VAL A 216 1.60 -7.60 -1.01
N VAL A 217 0.59 -7.25 -1.82
CA VAL A 217 0.29 -5.87 -2.19
C VAL A 217 -0.15 -5.06 -0.98
N GLU A 218 -1.01 -5.60 -0.12
CA GLU A 218 -1.43 -4.97 1.14
C GLU A 218 -0.23 -4.70 2.03
N LEU A 219 0.68 -5.67 2.21
CA LEU A 219 1.95 -5.45 2.91
C LEU A 219 2.75 -4.29 2.28
N LEU A 220 2.85 -4.24 0.96
CA LEU A 220 3.60 -3.19 0.28
C LEU A 220 2.90 -1.81 0.36
N GLN A 221 1.58 -1.77 0.49
CA GLN A 221 0.80 -0.55 0.72
C GLN A 221 0.99 -0.03 2.14
N GLU A 222 0.90 -0.91 3.15
CA GLU A 222 1.15 -0.58 4.56
C GLU A 222 2.57 -0.03 4.82
N ARG A 223 3.51 -0.35 3.93
CA ARG A 223 4.91 0.06 4.02
C ARG A 223 5.29 1.14 3.00
N ASP A 224 4.30 1.82 2.42
CA ASP A 224 4.47 2.95 1.50
C ASP A 224 5.29 2.64 0.22
N ILE A 225 5.36 1.37 -0.19
CA ILE A 225 6.03 0.96 -1.43
C ILE A 225 5.07 1.07 -2.62
N VAL A 226 3.85 0.54 -2.43
CA VAL A 226 2.77 0.60 -3.41
C VAL A 226 1.78 1.66 -2.92
N PRO A 227 1.52 2.74 -3.69
CA PRO A 227 0.52 3.70 -3.29
C PRO A 227 -0.88 3.10 -3.35
N VAL A 228 -1.72 3.44 -2.38
CA VAL A 228 -3.15 3.14 -2.40
C VAL A 228 -3.81 4.10 -3.39
N ASP A 229 -4.34 3.56 -4.48
CA ASP A 229 -5.05 4.37 -5.47
C ASP A 229 -6.40 4.83 -4.94
N ALA A 230 -6.88 5.97 -5.44
CA ALA A 230 -8.21 6.45 -5.16
C ALA A 230 -9.23 5.41 -5.65
N SER A 231 -10.14 5.01 -4.77
CA SER A 231 -11.09 3.92 -4.99
C SER A 231 -12.53 4.41 -4.82
N TYR A 232 -13.47 3.75 -5.52
CA TYR A 232 -14.91 3.92 -5.31
C TYR A 232 -15.47 2.91 -4.28
N GLU A 233 -14.60 2.20 -3.56
CA GLU A 233 -15.01 1.38 -2.42
C GLU A 233 -15.61 2.26 -1.33
N VAL A 234 -16.85 1.95 -0.92
CA VAL A 234 -17.65 2.81 -0.05
C VAL A 234 -16.90 3.10 1.23
N LYS A 235 -16.62 4.38 1.44
CA LYS A 235 -15.96 4.89 2.64
C LYS A 235 -16.98 5.66 3.46
N GLU A 236 -17.55 5.00 4.46
CA GLU A 236 -18.40 5.68 5.43
C GLU A 236 -17.56 6.54 6.39
N LEU A 237 -18.10 7.68 6.77
CA LEU A 237 -17.46 8.63 7.70
C LEU A 237 -18.14 8.61 9.08
N TYR A 238 -18.99 7.63 9.34
CA TYR A 238 -19.52 7.37 10.67
C TYR A 238 -18.42 6.88 11.61
N VAL A 239 -18.46 7.35 12.86
CA VAL A 239 -17.64 6.79 13.92
C VAL A 239 -18.12 5.35 14.19
N PRO A 240 -17.22 4.36 14.21
CA PRO A 240 -17.59 2.99 14.56
C PRO A 240 -18.34 2.92 15.90
N GLU A 241 -19.36 2.07 15.99
CA GLU A 241 -20.25 2.01 17.17
C GLU A 241 -19.49 1.84 18.50
N ASN A 242 -18.41 1.04 18.49
CA ASN A 242 -17.56 0.81 19.66
C ASN A 242 -16.76 2.04 20.12
N LYS A 243 -16.63 3.08 19.30
CA LYS A 243 -15.94 4.35 19.60
C LYS A 243 -16.91 5.53 19.74
N LEU A 244 -18.20 5.34 19.47
CA LEU A 244 -19.18 6.42 19.39
C LEU A 244 -19.32 7.21 20.71
N GLN A 245 -19.40 6.53 21.85
CA GLN A 245 -19.54 7.21 23.15
C GLN A 245 -18.34 8.08 23.51
N LEU A 246 -17.13 7.60 23.17
CA LEU A 246 -15.90 8.36 23.35
C LEU A 246 -15.89 9.58 22.44
N ALA A 247 -16.27 9.42 21.16
CA ALA A 247 -16.33 10.51 20.21
C ALA A 247 -17.37 11.58 20.60
N LYS A 248 -18.54 11.17 21.14
CA LYS A 248 -19.53 12.12 21.70
C LYS A 248 -18.96 12.91 22.88
N SER A 249 -18.23 12.23 23.77
CA SER A 249 -17.62 12.87 24.94
C SER A 249 -16.53 13.87 24.52
N ASP A 250 -15.71 13.52 23.52
CA ASP A 250 -14.75 14.42 22.89
C ASP A 250 -15.47 15.63 22.27
N ALA A 251 -16.52 15.38 21.48
CA ALA A 251 -17.31 16.42 20.83
C ALA A 251 -17.82 17.48 21.80
N GLU A 252 -18.21 17.13 23.03
CA GLU A 252 -18.69 18.08 24.04
C GLU A 252 -17.64 19.11 24.48
N THR A 253 -16.36 18.76 24.40
CA THR A 253 -15.26 19.66 24.78
C THR A 253 -14.86 20.64 23.68
N LEU A 254 -15.33 20.40 22.45
CA LEU A 254 -14.91 21.15 21.28
C LEU A 254 -15.74 22.45 21.10
N PRO A 255 -15.15 23.50 20.48
CA PRO A 255 -15.89 24.61 19.92
C PRO A 255 -16.96 24.12 18.93
N THR A 256 -18.00 24.92 18.69
CA THR A 256 -19.12 24.52 17.84
C THR A 256 -19.28 25.41 16.60
N LEU A 257 -19.83 24.84 15.54
CA LEU A 257 -20.36 25.56 14.39
C LEU A 257 -21.80 25.11 14.16
N GLU A 258 -22.74 26.06 14.21
CA GLU A 258 -24.15 25.80 13.89
C GLU A 258 -24.29 25.58 12.39
N ILE A 259 -24.97 24.51 12.01
CA ILE A 259 -25.24 24.16 10.63
C ILE A 259 -26.74 24.11 10.39
N ASN A 260 -27.16 24.32 9.15
CA ASN A 260 -28.58 24.26 8.81
C ASN A 260 -28.98 22.90 8.21
N LYS A 261 -30.25 22.79 7.80
CA LYS A 261 -30.80 21.54 7.29
C LYS A 261 -30.12 21.05 6.01
N VAL A 262 -29.75 21.94 5.09
CA VAL A 262 -29.05 21.57 3.86
C VAL A 262 -27.62 21.12 4.16
N ASP A 263 -26.98 21.76 5.13
CA ASP A 263 -25.66 21.33 5.58
C ASP A 263 -25.73 19.92 6.21
N LEU A 264 -26.75 19.63 7.02
CA LEU A 264 -26.97 18.29 7.58
C LEU A 264 -27.22 17.24 6.48
N GLN A 265 -27.93 17.60 5.40
CA GLN A 265 -28.08 16.70 4.24
C GLN A 265 -26.73 16.39 3.60
N TRP A 266 -25.84 17.37 3.45
CA TRP A 266 -24.49 17.13 2.96
C TRP A 266 -23.63 16.32 3.94
N VAL A 267 -23.79 16.53 5.24
CA VAL A 267 -23.19 15.66 6.27
C VAL A 267 -23.65 14.22 6.06
N GLN A 268 -24.93 13.97 5.79
CA GLN A 268 -25.43 12.63 5.52
C GLN A 268 -24.86 12.02 4.23
N VAL A 269 -24.77 12.79 3.14
CA VAL A 269 -24.16 12.36 1.87
C VAL A 269 -22.71 11.89 2.10
N LEU A 270 -21.94 12.65 2.89
CA LEU A 270 -20.58 12.31 3.28
C LEU A 270 -20.54 11.09 4.22
N ALA A 271 -21.39 11.08 5.26
CA ALA A 271 -21.41 10.03 6.27
C ALA A 271 -21.61 8.62 5.68
N GLU A 272 -22.54 8.51 4.74
CA GLU A 272 -22.91 7.25 4.09
C GLU A 272 -21.96 6.85 2.94
N GLY A 273 -20.98 7.69 2.61
CA GLY A 273 -19.97 7.38 1.60
C GLY A 273 -20.43 7.56 0.15
N TRP A 274 -21.48 8.33 -0.12
CA TRP A 274 -21.89 8.66 -1.49
C TRP A 274 -20.83 9.46 -2.26
N ALA A 275 -20.03 10.23 -1.53
CA ALA A 275 -18.94 11.06 -2.07
C ALA A 275 -17.55 10.43 -1.86
N THR A 276 -17.49 9.10 -1.74
CA THR A 276 -16.24 8.35 -1.69
C THR A 276 -15.30 8.79 -2.84
N PRO A 277 -14.00 9.06 -2.60
CA PRO A 277 -13.24 8.75 -1.38
C PRO A 277 -13.02 9.93 -0.41
N LEU A 278 -13.83 11.00 -0.48
CA LEU A 278 -13.65 12.18 0.38
C LEU A 278 -13.56 11.79 1.86
N ASN A 279 -12.64 12.43 2.58
CA ASN A 279 -12.48 12.27 4.04
C ASN A 279 -13.40 13.18 4.85
N GLY A 280 -14.12 14.08 4.19
CA GLY A 280 -15.02 15.06 4.80
C GLY A 280 -15.37 16.15 3.79
N PHE A 281 -15.63 17.36 4.28
CA PHE A 281 -15.86 18.50 3.39
C PHE A 281 -14.58 18.84 2.64
N MET A 282 -14.73 19.17 1.35
CA MET A 282 -13.60 19.39 0.45
C MET A 282 -12.64 20.43 1.01
N ARG A 283 -11.35 20.08 0.97
CA ARG A 283 -10.22 21.01 1.10
C ARG A 283 -10.09 21.86 -0.16
N GLU A 284 -9.35 22.96 -0.11
CA GLU A 284 -9.17 23.91 -1.22
C GLU A 284 -8.66 23.18 -2.48
N ARG A 285 -7.70 22.26 -2.30
CA ARG A 285 -7.15 21.46 -3.39
C ARG A 285 -8.23 20.62 -4.09
N GLU A 286 -9.08 19.93 -3.33
CA GLU A 286 -10.16 19.08 -3.84
C GLU A 286 -11.26 19.95 -4.49
N TYR A 287 -11.59 21.09 -3.88
CA TYR A 287 -12.55 22.06 -4.39
C TYR A 287 -12.14 22.63 -5.76
N LEU A 288 -10.87 23.04 -5.90
CA LEU A 288 -10.35 23.54 -7.17
C LEU A 288 -10.32 22.44 -8.24
N GLN A 289 -9.92 21.21 -7.87
CA GLN A 289 -9.95 20.09 -8.81
C GLN A 289 -11.38 19.81 -9.30
N CYS A 290 -12.35 19.76 -8.37
CA CYS A 290 -13.76 19.60 -8.67
C CYS A 290 -14.28 20.68 -9.63
N LEU A 291 -14.04 21.97 -9.33
CA LEU A 291 -14.55 23.08 -10.15
C LEU A 291 -13.92 23.18 -11.54
N HIS A 292 -12.67 22.76 -11.71
CA HIS A 292 -11.94 22.92 -12.97
C HIS A 292 -11.91 21.66 -13.84
N PHE A 293 -12.02 20.48 -13.24
CA PHE A 293 -11.81 19.21 -13.92
C PHE A 293 -12.95 18.21 -13.73
N ASP A 294 -13.98 18.56 -12.96
CA ASP A 294 -15.10 17.67 -12.58
C ASP A 294 -14.64 16.35 -11.90
N CYS A 295 -13.39 16.34 -11.41
CA CYS A 295 -12.73 15.15 -10.89
C CYS A 295 -11.81 15.51 -9.72
N LEU A 296 -11.62 14.56 -8.80
CA LEU A 296 -10.45 14.50 -7.93
C LEU A 296 -9.33 13.73 -8.65
N LEU A 297 -8.09 14.20 -8.49
CA LEU A 297 -6.93 13.69 -9.25
C LEU A 297 -5.87 13.04 -8.36
N ASP A 298 -5.94 13.25 -7.05
CA ASP A 298 -4.95 12.72 -6.11
C ASP A 298 -5.18 11.22 -5.87
N GLY A 299 -4.14 10.42 -6.13
CA GLY A 299 -4.22 8.95 -6.04
C GLY A 299 -4.96 8.27 -7.19
N GLY A 300 -5.50 9.02 -8.15
CA GLY A 300 -6.27 8.48 -9.27
C GLY A 300 -7.35 9.46 -9.72
N VAL A 301 -7.98 9.18 -10.87
CA VAL A 301 -9.06 10.02 -11.40
C VAL A 301 -10.41 9.53 -10.87
N ILE A 302 -11.02 10.29 -9.98
CA ILE A 302 -12.37 10.05 -9.43
C ILE A 302 -13.30 11.14 -9.93
N ASN A 303 -14.43 10.79 -10.53
CA ASN A 303 -15.44 11.77 -10.92
C ASN A 303 -16.12 12.35 -9.67
N LEU A 304 -16.04 13.67 -9.51
CA LEU A 304 -16.71 14.41 -8.45
C LEU A 304 -16.89 15.85 -8.92
N SER A 305 -18.02 16.10 -9.59
CA SER A 305 -18.27 17.34 -10.35
C SER A 305 -19.03 18.42 -9.59
N VAL A 306 -19.41 18.14 -8.33
CA VAL A 306 -20.17 19.08 -7.51
C VAL A 306 -19.39 19.36 -6.22
N PRO A 307 -19.11 20.63 -5.90
CA PRO A 307 -18.48 21.00 -4.63
C PRO A 307 -19.30 20.56 -3.41
N ILE A 308 -18.71 19.71 -2.58
CA ILE A 308 -19.26 19.28 -1.28
C ILE A 308 -18.50 20.01 -0.19
N VAL A 309 -19.02 21.17 0.20
CA VAL A 309 -18.31 22.16 1.02
C VAL A 309 -19.18 22.64 2.17
N LEU A 310 -18.54 22.98 3.29
CA LEU A 310 -19.17 23.64 4.42
C LEU A 310 -18.81 25.14 4.39
N THR A 311 -19.79 26.01 4.61
CA THR A 311 -19.58 27.48 4.58
C THR A 311 -19.45 28.05 5.98
N ALA A 312 -18.63 29.07 6.16
CA ALA A 312 -18.46 29.81 7.41
C ALA A 312 -18.51 31.32 7.16
N THR A 313 -19.05 32.08 8.12
CA THR A 313 -18.94 33.54 8.13
C THR A 313 -17.52 33.98 8.50
N SER A 314 -17.19 35.26 8.30
CA SER A 314 -15.90 35.79 8.75
C SER A 314 -15.72 35.69 10.27
N ASP A 315 -16.81 35.85 11.04
CA ASP A 315 -16.79 35.72 12.50
C ASP A 315 -16.56 34.27 12.92
N ASP A 316 -17.22 33.31 12.26
CA ASP A 316 -16.99 31.88 12.49
C ASP A 316 -15.56 31.48 12.16
N LYS A 317 -15.02 31.95 11.02
CA LYS A 317 -13.61 31.73 10.68
C LYS A 317 -12.72 32.27 11.78
N GLN A 318 -12.86 33.54 12.17
CA GLN A 318 -11.98 34.13 13.18
C GLN A 318 -12.04 33.37 14.52
N ARG A 319 -13.21 32.83 14.88
CA ARG A 319 -13.42 32.08 16.11
C ARG A 319 -12.85 30.66 16.06
N LEU A 320 -12.86 30.01 14.90
CA LEU A 320 -12.50 28.60 14.73
C LEU A 320 -11.12 28.38 14.08
N GLU A 321 -10.55 29.41 13.46
CA GLU A 321 -9.22 29.36 12.85
C GLU A 321 -8.15 29.06 13.90
N GLY A 322 -7.28 28.10 13.60
CA GLY A 322 -6.26 27.60 14.53
C GLY A 322 -6.73 26.48 15.48
N CYS A 323 -8.03 26.18 15.56
CA CYS A 323 -8.51 25.01 16.27
C CYS A 323 -8.15 23.73 15.49
N THR A 324 -7.75 22.67 16.19
CA THR A 324 -7.46 21.37 15.58
C THR A 324 -8.72 20.56 15.26
N ALA A 325 -9.84 20.86 15.94
CA ALA A 325 -11.15 20.29 15.67
C ALA A 325 -12.29 21.17 16.21
N PHE A 326 -13.48 21.04 15.63
CA PHE A 326 -14.72 21.61 16.16
C PHE A 326 -15.94 20.72 15.85
N ALA A 327 -17.00 20.83 16.64
CA ALA A 327 -18.24 20.07 16.48
C ALA A 327 -19.25 20.82 15.60
N LEU A 328 -19.92 20.08 14.71
CA LEU A 328 -21.06 20.58 13.95
C LEU A 328 -22.33 20.38 14.76
N VAL A 329 -23.13 21.43 14.90
CA VAL A 329 -24.36 21.44 15.69
C VAL A 329 -25.57 21.66 14.79
N TYR A 330 -26.56 20.78 14.88
CA TYR A 330 -27.85 20.94 14.22
C TYR A 330 -28.96 20.78 15.25
N GLU A 331 -29.86 21.77 15.34
CA GLU A 331 -30.96 21.79 16.31
C GLU A 331 -30.49 21.51 17.76
N GLY A 332 -29.35 22.09 18.15
CA GLY A 332 -28.75 21.94 19.47
C GLY A 332 -28.05 20.61 19.73
N LYS A 333 -28.00 19.70 18.76
CA LYS A 333 -27.29 18.41 18.86
C LYS A 333 -25.98 18.45 18.12
N ARG A 334 -24.90 18.00 18.75
CA ARG A 334 -23.61 17.76 18.07
C ARG A 334 -23.76 16.52 17.18
N VAL A 335 -23.69 16.71 15.87
CA VAL A 335 -23.92 15.64 14.88
C VAL A 335 -22.64 15.08 14.29
N ALA A 336 -21.56 15.87 14.27
CA ALA A 336 -20.28 15.47 13.71
C ALA A 336 -19.12 16.28 14.33
N ILE A 337 -17.90 15.81 14.13
CA ILE A 337 -16.64 16.52 14.42
C ILE A 337 -15.92 16.75 13.10
N LEU A 338 -15.49 17.99 12.84
CA LEU A 338 -14.57 18.31 11.75
C LEU A 338 -13.16 18.48 12.33
N ARG A 339 -12.21 17.67 11.88
CA ARG A 339 -10.81 17.69 12.32
C ARG A 339 -9.89 18.27 11.27
N HIS A 340 -8.78 18.84 11.73
CA HIS A 340 -7.75 19.49 10.90
C HIS A 340 -8.37 20.46 9.87
N PRO A 341 -9.19 21.42 10.35
CA PRO A 341 -9.91 22.30 9.45
C PRO A 341 -8.96 23.23 8.71
N GLU A 342 -9.26 23.48 7.44
CA GLU A 342 -8.65 24.55 6.65
C GLU A 342 -9.71 25.51 6.14
N PHE A 343 -9.44 26.81 6.23
CA PHE A 343 -10.35 27.85 5.79
C PHE A 343 -9.81 28.51 4.52
N TYR A 344 -10.64 28.61 3.49
CA TYR A 344 -10.28 29.19 2.19
C TYR A 344 -11.44 29.98 1.58
N GLU A 345 -11.15 30.84 0.60
CA GLU A 345 -12.12 31.77 0.04
C GLU A 345 -13.24 31.04 -0.74
N HIS A 346 -14.48 31.44 -0.53
CA HIS A 346 -15.62 30.83 -1.22
C HIS A 346 -15.76 31.25 -2.69
N ARG A 347 -15.38 32.50 -3.03
CA ARG A 347 -15.45 33.06 -4.39
C ARG A 347 -16.77 32.72 -5.10
N LYS A 348 -17.88 33.08 -4.46
CA LYS A 348 -19.25 32.63 -4.81
C LYS A 348 -19.61 32.82 -6.28
N GLU A 349 -19.25 33.97 -6.88
CA GLU A 349 -19.54 34.25 -8.28
C GLU A 349 -18.83 33.27 -9.23
N GLU A 350 -17.53 33.05 -9.03
CA GLU A 350 -16.74 32.09 -9.80
C GLU A 350 -17.28 30.67 -9.63
N ARG A 351 -17.55 30.26 -8.38
CA ARG A 351 -18.15 28.97 -8.07
C ARG A 351 -19.44 28.77 -8.86
N CYS A 352 -20.35 29.74 -8.80
CA CYS A 352 -21.66 29.61 -9.44
C CYS A 352 -21.52 29.55 -10.96
N ALA A 353 -20.68 30.41 -11.55
CA ALA A 353 -20.42 30.43 -12.98
C ALA A 353 -19.88 29.08 -13.49
N ARG A 354 -18.94 28.46 -12.76
CA ARG A 354 -18.35 27.17 -13.16
C ARG A 354 -19.31 26.00 -12.95
N GLN A 355 -19.95 25.94 -11.78
CA GLN A 355 -20.79 24.80 -11.39
C GLN A 355 -22.13 24.76 -12.14
N TRP A 356 -22.77 25.91 -12.40
CA TRP A 356 -24.07 25.97 -13.06
C TRP A 356 -24.02 26.54 -14.48
N GLY A 357 -22.89 27.09 -14.93
CA GLY A 357 -22.82 27.83 -16.20
C GLY A 357 -23.55 29.18 -16.17
N THR A 358 -23.97 29.64 -14.99
CA THR A 358 -24.71 30.90 -14.80
C THR A 358 -24.52 31.43 -13.38
N THR A 359 -24.65 32.75 -13.20
CA THR A 359 -24.62 33.44 -11.90
C THR A 359 -25.99 34.04 -11.56
N CYS A 360 -27.06 33.57 -12.21
CA CYS A 360 -28.42 34.05 -12.02
C CYS A 360 -28.88 33.91 -10.55
N LYS A 361 -29.11 35.05 -9.88
CA LYS A 361 -29.54 35.10 -8.47
C LYS A 361 -30.94 34.53 -8.24
N ASP A 362 -31.75 34.42 -9.29
CA ASP A 362 -33.09 33.82 -9.21
C ASP A 362 -33.06 32.29 -9.26
N HIS A 363 -31.92 31.68 -9.64
CA HIS A 363 -31.78 30.23 -9.54
C HIS A 363 -31.80 29.83 -8.04
N PRO A 364 -32.69 28.92 -7.60
CA PRO A 364 -32.97 28.69 -6.19
C PRO A 364 -31.73 28.26 -5.40
N TYR A 365 -30.89 27.37 -5.96
CA TYR A 365 -29.66 26.93 -5.29
C TYR A 365 -28.56 28.00 -5.29
N ILE A 366 -28.40 28.78 -6.37
CA ILE A 366 -27.44 29.89 -6.43
C ILE A 366 -27.81 30.93 -5.39
N LYS A 367 -29.11 31.25 -5.25
CA LYS A 367 -29.60 32.15 -4.21
C LYS A 367 -29.11 31.72 -2.83
N MET A 368 -29.27 30.43 -2.50
CA MET A 368 -28.77 29.88 -1.24
C MET A 368 -27.26 30.06 -1.11
N VAL A 369 -26.47 29.75 -2.14
CA VAL A 369 -25.00 29.89 -2.11
C VAL A 369 -24.57 31.34 -1.88
N VAL A 370 -25.24 32.30 -2.53
CA VAL A 370 -24.94 33.73 -2.43
C VAL A 370 -25.20 34.26 -1.02
N GLU A 371 -26.26 33.76 -0.36
CA GLU A 371 -26.65 34.12 1.01
C GLU A 371 -25.76 33.49 2.11
N ARG A 372 -24.88 32.53 1.77
CA ARG A 372 -23.97 31.89 2.74
C ARG A 372 -22.76 32.76 3.11
N GLY A 373 -21.93 32.27 4.03
CA GLY A 373 -20.68 32.93 4.40
C GLY A 373 -19.63 33.01 3.27
N GLU A 374 -18.65 33.89 3.46
CA GLU A 374 -17.58 34.17 2.49
C GLU A 374 -16.44 33.14 2.51
N TRP A 375 -16.44 32.26 3.51
CA TRP A 375 -15.41 31.25 3.70
C TRP A 375 -15.98 29.85 3.50
N LEU A 376 -15.12 28.97 3.00
CA LEU A 376 -15.32 27.54 3.03
C LEU A 376 -14.41 26.92 4.08
N VAL A 377 -14.85 25.81 4.67
CA VAL A 377 -14.05 25.02 5.60
C VAL A 377 -14.03 23.56 5.15
N GLY A 378 -12.82 23.09 4.83
CA GLY A 378 -12.53 21.69 4.52
C GLY A 378 -11.92 20.99 5.73
N GLY A 379 -12.02 19.67 5.79
CA GLY A 379 -11.47 18.92 6.93
C GLY A 379 -11.89 17.46 6.96
N ASP A 380 -11.33 16.71 7.89
CA ASP A 380 -11.66 15.29 8.08
C ASP A 380 -12.92 15.19 8.94
N LEU A 381 -14.00 14.65 8.37
CA LEU A 381 -15.31 14.60 9.02
C LEU A 381 -15.50 13.25 9.73
N GLN A 382 -15.92 13.31 10.98
CA GLN A 382 -16.34 12.16 11.78
C GLN A 382 -17.79 12.37 12.20
N VAL A 383 -18.71 11.62 11.61
CA VAL A 383 -20.14 11.74 11.91
C VAL A 383 -20.48 10.85 13.08
N LEU A 384 -21.19 11.40 14.07
CA LEU A 384 -21.45 10.74 15.34
C LEU A 384 -22.62 9.75 15.19
N ASP A 385 -23.84 10.21 15.45
CA ASP A 385 -25.03 9.38 15.31
C ASP A 385 -25.42 9.21 13.84
N ARG A 386 -25.95 8.04 13.50
CA ARG A 386 -26.61 7.83 12.20
C ARG A 386 -27.75 8.83 12.02
N ILE A 387 -27.79 9.46 10.86
CA ILE A 387 -28.75 10.51 10.56
C ILE A 387 -30.10 9.88 10.20
N TYR A 388 -31.12 10.20 10.99
CA TYR A 388 -32.52 9.85 10.77
C TYR A 388 -33.37 11.12 10.76
N TRP A 389 -34.29 11.22 9.80
CA TRP A 389 -35.14 12.41 9.65
C TRP A 389 -36.45 12.32 10.45
N ASN A 390 -36.83 11.12 10.89
CA ASN A 390 -38.03 10.85 11.69
C ASN A 390 -39.32 11.37 11.04
N ASP A 391 -39.39 11.36 9.70
CA ASP A 391 -40.51 11.84 8.89
C ASP A 391 -41.37 10.69 8.32
N GLY A 392 -41.16 9.47 8.81
CA GLY A 392 -41.84 8.26 8.35
C GLY A 392 -41.33 7.71 7.03
N LEU A 393 -40.21 8.21 6.50
CA LEU A 393 -39.59 7.75 5.25
C LEU A 393 -38.16 7.18 5.42
N ASP A 394 -37.64 7.11 6.64
CA ASP A 394 -36.26 6.64 6.89
C ASP A 394 -36.01 5.20 6.41
N GLN A 395 -37.04 4.36 6.38
CA GLN A 395 -36.97 3.00 5.81
C GLN A 395 -36.59 2.96 4.32
N TYR A 396 -36.71 4.08 3.60
CA TYR A 396 -36.30 4.22 2.21
C TYR A 396 -34.89 4.81 2.05
N ARG A 397 -34.30 5.36 3.11
CA ARG A 397 -32.99 6.00 3.11
C ARG A 397 -31.90 4.97 3.38
N LEU A 398 -31.70 4.09 2.40
CA LEU A 398 -30.66 3.07 2.45
C LEU A 398 -29.30 3.66 2.08
N THR A 399 -28.27 3.34 2.86
CA THR A 399 -26.89 3.70 2.52
C THR A 399 -26.40 2.93 1.28
N PRO A 400 -25.32 3.36 0.62
CA PRO A 400 -24.68 2.59 -0.45
C PRO A 400 -24.33 1.15 -0.03
N ALA A 401 -23.87 0.95 1.21
CA ALA A 401 -23.57 -0.36 1.76
C ALA A 401 -24.83 -1.23 1.91
N GLU A 402 -25.91 -0.66 2.46
CA GLU A 402 -27.21 -1.34 2.60
C GLU A 402 -27.83 -1.66 1.23
N LEU A 403 -27.70 -0.77 0.25
CA LEU A 403 -28.12 -1.03 -1.13
C LEU A 403 -27.34 -2.19 -1.75
N LYS A 404 -26.00 -2.18 -1.64
CA LYS A 404 -25.16 -3.29 -2.13
C LYS A 404 -25.56 -4.61 -1.48
N GLN A 405 -25.80 -4.63 -0.17
CA GLN A 405 -26.26 -5.82 0.53
C GLN A 405 -27.65 -6.26 0.03
N ARG A 406 -28.59 -5.33 -0.12
CA ARG A 406 -29.94 -5.64 -0.62
C ARG A 406 -29.91 -6.21 -2.05
N PHE A 407 -29.05 -5.69 -2.92
CA PHE A 407 -28.90 -6.24 -4.28
C PHE A 407 -28.31 -7.66 -4.26
N LYS A 408 -27.37 -7.93 -3.35
CA LYS A 408 -26.81 -9.26 -3.12
C LYS A 408 -27.88 -10.23 -2.60
N ASP A 409 -28.70 -9.81 -1.64
CA ASP A 409 -29.81 -10.60 -1.10
C ASP A 409 -30.87 -10.92 -2.17
N MET A 410 -31.09 -9.99 -3.10
CA MET A 410 -31.95 -10.18 -4.27
C MET A 410 -31.32 -11.06 -5.36
N ASN A 411 -30.06 -11.47 -5.20
CA ASN A 411 -29.27 -12.19 -6.19
C ASN A 411 -29.29 -11.50 -7.58
N ALA A 412 -29.22 -10.17 -7.58
CA ALA A 412 -29.34 -9.38 -8.79
C ALA A 412 -28.07 -9.47 -9.64
N GLY A 413 -28.19 -10.01 -10.86
CA GLY A 413 -27.07 -10.06 -11.82
C GLY A 413 -26.79 -8.72 -12.53
N LYS A 414 -27.72 -7.77 -12.49
CA LYS A 414 -27.60 -6.42 -13.05
C LYS A 414 -28.46 -5.44 -12.28
N ILE A 415 -27.91 -4.25 -12.02
CA ILE A 415 -28.60 -3.14 -11.35
C ILE A 415 -28.70 -1.98 -12.34
N ILE A 416 -29.89 -1.40 -12.48
CA ILE A 416 -30.13 -0.20 -13.30
C ILE A 416 -30.66 0.87 -12.37
N LEU A 417 -29.96 2.00 -12.30
CA LEU A 417 -30.36 3.15 -11.49
C LEU A 417 -31.15 4.13 -12.36
N CYS A 418 -32.32 4.53 -11.89
CA CYS A 418 -33.13 5.56 -12.52
C CYS A 418 -33.16 6.77 -11.59
N TYR A 419 -32.50 7.85 -12.01
CA TYR A 419 -32.62 9.14 -11.34
C TYR A 419 -33.77 9.90 -12.00
N PRO A 420 -34.87 10.17 -11.29
CA PRO A 420 -35.91 11.03 -11.83
C PRO A 420 -35.32 12.43 -11.96
N CYS A 421 -34.94 12.80 -13.17
CA CYS A 421 -34.59 14.16 -13.51
C CYS A 421 -35.90 14.96 -13.48
N LEU A 422 -36.26 15.47 -12.30
CA LEU A 422 -37.30 16.48 -12.15
C LEU A 422 -36.79 17.74 -12.85
N ARG A 423 -36.97 17.79 -14.18
CA ARG A 423 -37.02 19.04 -14.92
C ARG A 423 -38.16 19.83 -14.31
N VAL A 424 -37.82 20.73 -13.40
CA VAL A 424 -38.68 21.86 -13.07
C VAL A 424 -38.73 22.70 -14.34
N LEU A 425 -39.76 22.45 -15.15
CA LEU A 425 -40.13 23.25 -16.32
C LEU A 425 -40.74 24.58 -15.87
#